data_AF-A0A259PNN6-F1
#
_entry.id   AF-A0A259PNN6-F1
#
_cell.length_a   1.000
_cell.length_b   1.000
_cell.length_c   1.000
_cell.angle_alpha   90.00
_cell.angle_beta   90.00
_cell.angle_gamma   90.00
#
_symmetry.space_group_name_H-M   'P 1'
#
loop_
_entity.id
_entity.type
_entity.pdbx_description
1 polymer ?
#
loop_
_entity_poly.entity_id
_entity_poly.type
_entity_poly.pdbx_seq_one_letter_code
_entity_poly.pdbx_strand_id
1 'polypeptide(L)'
;MAMAVRMAPLRPQPDCAMPMPPPPTARNSAPDALVEGLRRLLQASTGRAVQRLETHISWVLLDGEHAWKIKKPVRLGFLDFTSLQTRHQACDDELRLNRRLAAGIYLDVLPIRGSAAMPVLDGAGEPIEYVLRMKQFAPGALLSEKLAAGTLVPTAIDRLAARLAAFHRDAPAAGNAAPYGNAPQVLAQTALVLDGLESSPGAGRLPDLRAWCEAEGRRLAPCFAARRRQGWVREGHGDL
;
A
#
# COMPACT_ATOMS: atom_id res chain seq x y z
N MET A 1 -11.59 20.30 -43.23
CA MET A 1 -11.56 18.96 -43.86
C MET A 1 -11.24 17.96 -42.75
N ALA A 2 -12.27 17.45 -42.09
CA ALA A 2 -12.17 16.64 -40.88
C ALA A 2 -12.13 15.15 -41.26
N MET A 3 -11.05 14.45 -40.94
CA MET A 3 -11.00 12.99 -40.99
C MET A 3 -11.55 12.43 -39.68
N ALA A 4 -12.74 11.88 -39.75
CA ALA A 4 -13.35 11.08 -38.70
C ALA A 4 -12.68 9.70 -38.66
N VAL A 5 -12.01 9.38 -37.54
CA VAL A 5 -11.58 8.02 -37.24
C VAL A 5 -12.76 7.28 -36.63
N ARG A 6 -13.32 6.31 -37.37
CA ARG A 6 -14.32 5.37 -36.86
C ARG A 6 -13.68 4.48 -35.80
N MET A 7 -14.11 4.61 -34.54
CA MET A 7 -13.83 3.59 -33.52
C MET A 7 -14.77 2.40 -33.72
N ALA A 8 -14.20 1.22 -33.90
CA ALA A 8 -14.93 -0.04 -33.86
C ALA A 8 -15.33 -0.35 -32.39
N PRO A 9 -16.51 -0.95 -32.14
CA PRO A 9 -16.92 -1.32 -30.78
C PRO A 9 -16.06 -2.47 -30.26
N LEU A 10 -15.38 -2.24 -29.13
CA LEU A 10 -14.72 -3.27 -28.33
C LEU A 10 -15.76 -4.28 -27.86
N ARG A 11 -15.66 -5.53 -28.32
CA ARG A 11 -16.45 -6.64 -27.79
C ARG A 11 -16.00 -6.96 -26.36
N PRO A 12 -16.91 -7.17 -25.40
CA PRO A 12 -16.54 -7.62 -24.05
C PRO A 12 -15.95 -9.03 -24.13
N GLN A 13 -14.73 -9.22 -23.62
CA GLN A 13 -14.19 -10.55 -23.37
C GLN A 13 -14.80 -11.10 -22.07
N PRO A 14 -15.18 -12.39 -22.02
CA PRO A 14 -15.67 -13.03 -20.81
C PRO A 14 -14.50 -13.28 -19.83
N ASP A 15 -14.78 -13.10 -18.54
CA ASP A 15 -13.99 -13.40 -17.34
C ASP A 15 -12.58 -13.98 -17.57
N CYS A 16 -11.58 -13.09 -17.59
CA CYS A 16 -10.19 -13.44 -17.34
C CYS A 16 -9.88 -13.24 -15.85
N ALA A 17 -10.52 -14.03 -14.99
CA ALA A 17 -10.07 -14.20 -13.61
C ALA A 17 -8.82 -15.09 -13.64
N MET A 18 -7.65 -14.49 -13.86
CA MET A 18 -6.37 -15.16 -13.65
C MET A 18 -6.27 -15.53 -12.16
N PRO A 19 -6.20 -16.82 -11.79
CA PRO A 19 -6.00 -17.19 -10.40
C PRO A 19 -4.64 -16.64 -9.94
N MET A 20 -4.67 -15.84 -8.86
CA MET A 20 -3.45 -15.41 -8.19
C MET A 20 -2.62 -16.65 -7.83
N PRO A 21 -1.31 -16.69 -8.12
CA PRO A 21 -0.47 -17.77 -7.66
C PRO A 21 -0.57 -17.85 -6.13
N PRO A 22 -0.65 -19.06 -5.55
CA PRO A 22 -0.72 -19.20 -4.10
C PRO A 22 0.53 -18.53 -3.50
N PRO A 23 0.38 -17.78 -2.39
CA PRO A 23 1.53 -17.22 -1.70
C PRO A 23 2.51 -18.36 -1.37
N PRO A 24 3.83 -18.12 -1.45
CA PRO A 24 4.82 -19.13 -1.08
C PRO A 24 4.48 -19.69 0.31
N THR A 25 4.41 -21.01 0.40
CA THR A 25 4.01 -21.74 1.60
C THR A 25 4.82 -21.29 2.81
N ALA A 26 4.11 -20.78 3.81
CA ALA A 26 4.66 -20.26 5.05
C ALA A 26 5.46 -21.35 5.77
N ARG A 27 6.79 -21.22 5.78
CA ARG A 27 7.61 -21.84 6.83
C ARG A 27 7.40 -21.00 8.07
N ASN A 28 6.84 -21.60 9.13
CA ASN A 28 6.62 -20.96 10.43
C ASN A 28 7.88 -20.20 10.88
N SER A 29 7.86 -18.89 10.63
CA SER A 29 8.91 -17.98 11.05
C SER A 29 8.49 -17.36 12.40
N ALA A 30 9.44 -16.95 13.24
CA ALA A 30 9.11 -16.25 14.50
C ALA A 30 8.09 -15.07 14.33
N PRO A 31 8.11 -14.34 13.20
CA PRO A 31 7.06 -13.36 12.87
C PRO A 31 5.65 -13.94 12.70
N ASP A 32 5.50 -15.14 12.12
CA ASP A 32 4.18 -15.79 12.02
C ASP A 32 3.64 -16.19 13.39
N ALA A 33 4.53 -16.63 14.29
CA ALA A 33 4.15 -16.98 15.67
C ALA A 33 3.59 -15.75 16.42
N LEU A 34 4.19 -14.58 16.23
CA LEU A 34 3.72 -13.32 16.82
C LEU A 34 2.31 -12.95 16.33
N VAL A 35 2.11 -12.95 15.02
CA VAL A 35 0.82 -12.57 14.41
C VAL A 35 -0.28 -13.54 14.84
N GLU A 36 0.03 -14.83 14.91
CA GLU A 36 -0.91 -15.84 15.37
C GLU A 36 -1.18 -15.74 16.89
N GLY A 37 -0.16 -15.42 17.69
CA GLY A 37 -0.32 -15.09 19.11
C GLY A 37 -1.25 -13.89 19.32
N LEU A 38 -1.06 -12.83 18.52
CA LEU A 38 -1.90 -11.62 18.58
C LEU A 38 -3.32 -11.91 18.14
N ARG A 39 -3.49 -12.73 17.09
CA ARG A 39 -4.81 -13.19 16.63
C ARG A 39 -5.56 -13.90 17.76
N ARG A 40 -4.91 -14.82 18.48
CA ARG A 40 -5.50 -15.50 19.65
C ARG A 40 -5.85 -14.52 20.77
N LEU A 41 -4.97 -13.56 21.08
CA LEU A 41 -5.23 -12.53 22.09
C LEU A 41 -6.51 -11.74 21.74
N LEU A 42 -6.61 -11.25 20.50
CA LEU A 42 -7.74 -10.46 20.04
C LEU A 42 -9.04 -11.29 20.02
N GLN A 43 -8.99 -12.57 19.64
CA GLN A 43 -10.16 -13.45 19.71
C GLN A 43 -10.65 -13.63 21.15
N ALA A 44 -9.72 -13.84 22.09
CA ALA A 44 -10.05 -14.02 23.50
C ALA A 44 -10.62 -12.75 24.15
N SER A 45 -10.07 -11.57 23.82
CA SER A 45 -10.50 -10.30 24.41
C SER A 45 -11.82 -9.78 23.84
N THR A 46 -12.08 -10.02 22.54
CA THR A 46 -13.29 -9.52 21.87
C THR A 46 -14.43 -10.53 21.84
N GLY A 47 -14.14 -11.82 22.03
CA GLY A 47 -15.11 -12.92 21.83
C GLY A 47 -15.53 -13.12 20.37
N ARG A 48 -14.84 -12.50 19.41
CA ARG A 48 -15.16 -12.54 17.97
C ARG A 48 -14.12 -13.35 17.20
N ALA A 49 -14.52 -13.87 16.05
CA ALA A 49 -13.58 -14.45 15.11
C ALA A 49 -12.68 -13.35 14.53
N VAL A 50 -11.37 -13.59 14.48
CA VAL A 50 -10.40 -12.65 13.92
C VAL A 50 -9.86 -13.19 12.60
N GLN A 51 -10.16 -12.47 11.51
CA GLN A 51 -9.69 -12.82 10.17
C GLN A 51 -8.27 -12.30 9.97
N ARG A 52 -7.39 -13.13 9.41
CA ARG A 52 -6.04 -12.74 9.01
C ARG A 52 -5.98 -12.52 7.50
N LEU A 53 -5.55 -11.33 7.10
CA LEU A 53 -5.21 -10.97 5.72
C LEU A 53 -3.71 -10.75 5.61
N GLU A 54 -3.20 -10.99 4.42
CA GLU A 54 -1.76 -10.89 4.15
C GLU A 54 -1.51 -10.13 2.86
N THR A 55 -0.58 -9.18 2.94
CA THR A 55 -0.06 -8.42 1.80
C THR A 55 1.42 -8.74 1.63
N HIS A 56 2.07 -8.19 0.60
CA HIS A 56 3.50 -8.36 0.39
C HIS A 56 4.36 -7.88 1.58
N ILE A 57 3.92 -6.85 2.31
CA ILE A 57 4.73 -6.18 3.35
C ILE A 57 4.05 -6.04 4.71
N SER A 58 2.84 -6.59 4.88
CA SER A 58 2.08 -6.48 6.13
C SER A 58 1.13 -7.65 6.33
N TRP A 59 0.87 -7.99 7.59
CA TRP A 59 -0.31 -8.74 8.00
C TRP A 59 -1.38 -7.78 8.51
N VAL A 60 -2.65 -8.12 8.31
CA VAL A 60 -3.79 -7.36 8.85
C VAL A 60 -4.71 -8.34 9.57
N LEU A 61 -5.01 -8.06 10.85
CA LEU A 61 -6.01 -8.81 11.62
C LEU A 61 -7.29 -7.98 11.72
N LEU A 62 -8.44 -8.59 11.44
CA LEU A 62 -9.75 -7.96 11.45
C LEU A 62 -10.60 -8.58 12.56
N ASP A 63 -10.95 -7.83 13.60
CA ASP A 63 -11.72 -8.33 14.75
C ASP A 63 -13.22 -7.98 14.71
N GLY A 64 -13.67 -7.37 13.61
CA GLY A 64 -15.04 -6.91 13.40
C GLY A 64 -15.26 -5.43 13.74
N GLU A 65 -14.33 -4.79 14.46
CA GLU A 65 -14.42 -3.38 14.87
C GLU A 65 -13.14 -2.61 14.51
N HIS A 66 -11.99 -3.26 14.73
CA HIS A 66 -10.67 -2.75 14.44
C HIS A 66 -9.94 -3.64 13.43
N ALA A 67 -9.15 -2.97 12.60
CA ALA A 67 -8.13 -3.57 11.75
C ALA A 67 -6.76 -3.30 12.36
N TRP A 68 -5.98 -4.35 12.56
CA TRP A 68 -4.68 -4.33 13.23
C TRP A 68 -3.60 -4.67 12.22
N LYS A 69 -2.83 -3.68 11.78
CA LYS A 69 -1.81 -3.83 10.73
C LYS A 69 -0.42 -3.94 11.33
N ILE A 70 0.28 -5.03 10.99
CA ILE A 70 1.63 -5.33 11.44
C ILE A 70 2.56 -5.39 10.22
N LYS A 71 3.70 -4.69 10.27
CA LYS A 71 4.70 -4.69 9.20
C LYS A 71 5.48 -6.01 9.20
N LYS A 72 5.72 -6.59 8.02
CA LYS A 72 6.55 -7.79 7.89
C LYS A 72 8.03 -7.42 7.99
N PRO A 73 8.88 -8.26 8.59
CA PRO A 73 10.33 -8.04 8.66
C PRO A 73 10.99 -8.45 7.34
N VAL A 74 10.73 -7.69 6.27
CA VAL A 74 11.21 -7.97 4.91
C VAL A 74 12.15 -6.88 4.43
N ARG A 75 13.07 -7.25 3.52
CA ARG A 75 13.90 -6.33 2.74
C ARG A 75 13.56 -6.51 1.27
N LEU A 76 13.07 -5.45 0.65
CA LEU A 76 12.80 -5.34 -0.78
C LEU A 76 13.74 -4.27 -1.36
N GLY A 77 13.89 -4.24 -2.69
CA GLY A 77 14.77 -3.26 -3.36
C GLY A 77 14.44 -1.80 -3.00
N PHE A 78 13.18 -1.50 -2.68
CA PHE A 78 12.69 -0.15 -2.36
C PHE A 78 12.27 0.02 -0.88
N LEU A 79 12.44 -0.99 -0.03
CA LEU A 79 11.89 -0.99 1.33
C LEU A 79 12.70 -1.86 2.29
N ASP A 80 13.05 -1.33 3.47
CA ASP A 80 13.75 -2.10 4.50
C ASP A 80 13.00 -2.06 5.85
N PHE A 81 12.30 -3.16 6.15
CA PHE A 81 11.57 -3.38 7.40
C PHE A 81 12.26 -4.42 8.29
N THR A 82 13.54 -4.71 8.07
CA THR A 82 14.25 -5.73 8.86
C THR A 82 14.38 -5.38 10.34
N SER A 83 14.58 -4.10 10.67
CA SER A 83 14.69 -3.65 12.06
C SER A 83 13.33 -3.27 12.66
N LEU A 84 13.20 -3.48 13.98
CA LEU A 84 12.01 -3.06 14.73
C LEU A 84 11.79 -1.54 14.62
N GLN A 85 12.88 -0.77 14.64
CA GLN A 85 12.81 0.69 14.55
C GLN A 85 12.23 1.17 13.21
N THR A 86 12.63 0.56 12.08
CA THR A 86 12.07 0.97 10.78
C THR A 86 10.60 0.59 10.63
N ARG A 87 10.18 -0.53 11.23
CA ARG A 87 8.77 -0.92 11.28
C ARG A 87 7.93 0.02 12.14
N HIS A 88 8.45 0.44 13.29
CA HIS A 88 7.80 1.42 14.15
C HIS A 88 7.60 2.76 13.41
N GLN A 89 8.68 3.30 12.84
CA GLN A 89 8.63 4.54 12.06
C GLN A 89 7.63 4.44 10.89
N ALA A 90 7.57 3.29 10.21
CA ALA A 90 6.63 3.07 9.13
C ALA A 90 5.16 3.03 9.60
N CYS A 91 4.88 2.55 10.81
CA CYS A 91 3.55 2.64 11.42
C CYS A 91 3.18 4.10 11.74
N ASP A 92 4.11 4.86 12.31
CA ASP A 92 3.91 6.28 12.63
C ASP A 92 3.71 7.13 11.38
N ASP A 93 4.51 6.89 10.33
CA ASP A 93 4.35 7.58 9.06
C ASP A 93 3.02 7.21 8.39
N GLU A 94 2.62 5.94 8.42
CA GLU A 94 1.31 5.53 7.88
C GLU A 94 0.16 6.20 8.64
N LEU A 95 0.23 6.27 9.97
CA LEU A 95 -0.75 6.98 10.81
C LEU A 95 -0.79 8.46 10.45
N ARG A 96 0.36 9.15 10.47
CA ARG A 96 0.48 10.58 10.19
C ARG A 96 -0.04 10.92 8.79
N LEU A 97 0.40 10.18 7.78
CA LEU A 97 0.08 10.47 6.38
C LEU A 97 -1.40 10.22 6.08
N ASN A 98 -1.97 9.13 6.60
CA ASN A 98 -3.33 8.74 6.24
C ASN A 98 -4.42 9.46 7.06
N ARG A 99 -4.11 9.94 8.28
CA ARG A 99 -5.06 10.76 9.06
C ARG A 99 -5.49 12.04 8.33
N ARG A 100 -4.67 12.57 7.41
CA ARG A 100 -5.01 13.72 6.56
C ARG A 100 -6.28 13.49 5.72
N LEU A 101 -6.54 12.25 5.30
CA LEU A 101 -7.74 11.86 4.55
C LEU A 101 -8.73 11.01 5.37
N ALA A 102 -8.27 10.37 6.44
CA ALA A 102 -9.02 9.31 7.10
C ALA A 102 -8.82 9.32 8.63
N ALA A 103 -8.87 10.49 9.27
CA ALA A 103 -8.65 10.65 10.72
C ALA A 103 -9.54 9.76 11.61
N GLY A 104 -10.77 9.44 11.18
CA GLY A 104 -11.67 8.53 11.90
C GLY A 104 -11.42 7.05 11.65
N ILE A 105 -10.50 6.70 10.76
CA ILE A 105 -10.08 5.32 10.45
C ILE A 105 -8.74 5.02 11.09
N TYR A 106 -7.75 5.91 11.01
CA TYR A 106 -6.42 5.66 11.55
C TYR A 106 -6.33 6.19 12.98
N LEU A 107 -6.27 5.29 13.97
CA LEU A 107 -6.49 5.63 15.38
C LEU A 107 -5.16 5.91 16.10
N ASP A 108 -4.30 4.90 16.22
CA ASP A 108 -3.02 4.98 16.93
C ASP A 108 -2.06 3.85 16.55
N VAL A 109 -0.81 3.99 16.99
CA VAL A 109 0.21 2.93 16.96
C VAL A 109 0.42 2.44 18.38
N LEU A 110 0.39 1.12 18.57
CA LEU A 110 0.51 0.48 19.88
C LEU A 110 1.72 -0.45 19.91
N PRO A 111 2.51 -0.45 21.01
CA PRO A 111 3.56 -1.43 21.19
C PRO A 111 2.96 -2.81 21.50
N ILE A 112 3.53 -3.83 20.88
CA ILE A 112 3.29 -5.23 21.22
C ILE A 112 4.45 -5.69 22.09
N ARG A 113 4.15 -6.23 23.26
CA ARG A 113 5.14 -6.69 24.25
C ARG A 113 4.92 -8.15 24.61
N GLY A 114 5.72 -8.67 25.53
CA GLY A 114 5.65 -10.08 25.96
C GLY A 114 6.50 -10.98 25.06
N SER A 115 5.98 -12.16 24.73
CA SER A 115 6.65 -13.08 23.80
C SER A 115 5.82 -13.23 22.51
N ALA A 116 6.44 -13.71 21.44
CA ALA A 116 5.71 -13.99 20.19
C ALA A 116 4.55 -14.97 20.40
N ALA A 117 4.69 -15.94 21.30
CA ALA A 117 3.63 -16.92 21.58
C ALA A 117 2.48 -16.34 22.43
N MET A 118 2.80 -15.39 23.32
CA MET A 118 1.87 -14.73 24.24
C MET A 118 2.09 -13.21 24.20
N PRO A 119 1.70 -12.55 23.10
CA PRO A 119 1.84 -11.11 23.00
C PRO A 119 0.81 -10.41 23.88
N VAL A 120 1.15 -9.20 24.31
CA VAL A 120 0.27 -8.33 25.08
C VAL A 120 0.28 -6.93 24.47
N LEU A 121 -0.91 -6.35 24.33
CA LEU A 121 -1.08 -4.93 24.02
C LEU A 121 -1.06 -4.16 25.35
N ASP A 122 -0.23 -3.13 25.45
CA ASP A 122 -0.12 -2.28 26.65
C ASP A 122 0.43 -2.98 27.92
N GLY A 123 1.30 -3.99 27.73
CA GLY A 123 2.01 -4.65 28.82
C GLY A 123 3.22 -3.85 29.36
N ALA A 124 3.89 -4.40 30.37
CA ALA A 124 5.21 -3.93 30.80
C ALA A 124 6.36 -4.57 29.97
N GLY A 125 7.57 -4.00 30.05
CA GLY A 125 8.77 -4.51 29.35
C GLY A 125 9.01 -3.85 27.99
N GLU A 126 10.01 -4.29 27.23
CA GLU A 126 10.35 -3.71 25.92
C GLU A 126 9.40 -4.16 24.79
N PRO A 127 9.14 -3.31 23.76
CA PRO A 127 8.37 -3.72 22.59
C PRO A 127 9.11 -4.79 21.80
N ILE A 128 8.40 -5.84 21.42
CA ILE A 128 8.89 -6.86 20.47
C ILE A 128 8.41 -6.57 19.03
N GLU A 129 7.35 -5.77 18.89
CA GLU A 129 6.78 -5.31 17.62
C GLU A 129 5.84 -4.10 17.84
N TYR A 130 5.37 -3.48 16.76
CA TYR A 130 4.33 -2.45 16.79
C TYR A 130 3.15 -2.80 15.87
N VAL A 131 1.96 -2.34 16.25
CA VAL A 131 0.74 -2.48 15.46
C VAL A 131 0.10 -1.13 15.20
N LEU A 132 -0.27 -0.87 13.96
CA LEU A 132 -1.14 0.24 13.60
C LEU A 132 -2.60 -0.21 13.78
N ARG A 133 -3.32 0.43 14.72
CA ARG A 133 -4.74 0.16 14.96
C ARG A 133 -5.59 1.12 14.13
N MET A 134 -6.51 0.54 13.39
CA MET A 134 -7.43 1.24 12.50
C MET A 134 -8.87 0.83 12.80
N LYS A 135 -9.86 1.65 12.46
CA LYS A 135 -11.25 1.22 12.40
C LYS A 135 -11.43 0.29 11.21
N GLN A 136 -12.01 -0.89 11.45
CA GLN A 136 -12.36 -1.79 10.36
C GLN A 136 -13.52 -1.20 9.56
N PHE A 137 -13.45 -1.32 8.23
CA PHE A 137 -14.58 -0.95 7.37
C PHE A 137 -15.79 -1.83 7.66
N ALA A 138 -16.96 -1.22 7.75
CA ALA A 138 -18.21 -1.97 7.79
C ALA A 138 -18.37 -2.79 6.50
N PRO A 139 -19.00 -3.97 6.54
CA PRO A 139 -19.31 -4.73 5.33
C PRO A 139 -20.08 -3.87 4.31
N GLY A 140 -19.69 -3.91 3.04
CA GLY A 140 -20.33 -3.12 1.96
C GLY A 140 -19.94 -1.64 1.95
N ALA A 141 -18.98 -1.23 2.77
CA ALA A 141 -18.49 0.15 2.79
C ALA A 141 -17.46 0.43 1.69
N LEU A 142 -16.75 -0.59 1.19
CA LEU A 142 -15.73 -0.40 0.16
C LEU A 142 -16.37 -0.03 -1.19
N LEU A 143 -15.72 0.82 -1.96
CA LEU A 143 -16.21 1.19 -3.30
C LEU A 143 -16.30 -0.03 -4.23
N SER A 144 -15.40 -1.00 -4.10
CA SER A 144 -15.45 -2.27 -4.83
C SER A 144 -16.72 -3.06 -4.52
N GLU A 145 -17.10 -3.16 -3.24
CA GLU A 145 -18.32 -3.83 -2.80
C GLU A 145 -19.56 -3.08 -3.28
N LYS A 146 -19.56 -1.73 -3.18
CA LYS A 146 -20.66 -0.89 -3.66
C LYS A 146 -20.86 -1.00 -5.17
N LEU A 147 -19.76 -1.07 -5.92
CA LEU A 147 -19.78 -1.27 -7.37
C LEU A 147 -20.37 -2.64 -7.71
N ALA A 148 -19.89 -3.70 -7.08
CA ALA A 148 -20.40 -5.06 -7.29
C ALA A 148 -21.90 -5.18 -6.93
N ALA A 149 -22.35 -4.47 -5.89
CA ALA A 149 -23.75 -4.44 -5.48
C ALA A 149 -24.63 -3.47 -6.31
N GLY A 150 -24.07 -2.74 -7.28
CA GLY A 150 -24.82 -1.73 -8.06
C GLY A 150 -25.30 -0.52 -7.25
N THR A 151 -24.72 -0.29 -6.07
CA THR A 151 -25.11 0.81 -5.15
C THR A 151 -24.17 2.02 -5.22
N LEU A 152 -23.10 1.93 -6.02
CA LEU A 152 -22.18 3.03 -6.23
C LEU A 152 -22.76 4.06 -7.20
N VAL A 153 -23.09 5.23 -6.69
CA VAL A 153 -23.65 6.33 -7.49
C VAL A 153 -22.55 7.21 -8.11
N PRO A 154 -22.74 7.74 -9.34
CA PRO A 154 -21.76 8.61 -10.00
C PRO A 154 -21.32 9.82 -9.14
N THR A 155 -22.26 10.43 -8.43
CA THR A 155 -21.96 11.60 -7.56
C THR A 155 -21.02 11.27 -6.40
N ALA A 156 -20.87 10.00 -6.01
CA ALA A 156 -19.87 9.59 -5.03
C ALA A 156 -18.46 9.59 -5.64
N ILE A 157 -18.33 9.20 -6.92
CA ILE A 157 -17.07 9.25 -7.67
C ILE A 157 -16.64 10.70 -7.89
N ASP A 158 -17.56 11.58 -8.30
CA ASP A 158 -17.26 13.00 -8.49
C ASP A 158 -16.74 13.65 -7.20
N ARG A 159 -17.40 13.36 -6.07
CA ARG A 159 -16.97 13.83 -4.74
C ARG A 159 -15.60 13.29 -4.34
N LEU A 160 -15.32 12.02 -4.62
CA LEU A 160 -14.01 11.42 -4.37
C LEU A 160 -12.92 12.11 -5.21
N ALA A 161 -13.15 12.26 -6.52
CA ALA A 161 -12.21 12.90 -7.43
C ALA A 161 -11.92 14.36 -7.04
N ALA A 162 -12.96 15.14 -6.70
CA ALA A 162 -12.80 16.51 -6.24
C ALA A 162 -11.98 16.60 -4.94
N ARG A 163 -12.24 15.68 -3.99
CA ARG A 163 -11.51 15.63 -2.72
C ARG A 163 -10.03 15.26 -2.92
N LEU A 164 -9.73 14.27 -3.77
CA LEU A 164 -8.35 13.88 -4.08
C LEU A 164 -7.61 15.00 -4.84
N ALA A 165 -8.27 15.66 -5.79
CA ALA A 165 -7.69 16.79 -6.51
C ALA A 165 -7.36 17.97 -5.59
N ALA A 166 -8.22 18.26 -4.59
CA ALA A 166 -7.93 19.25 -3.56
C ALA A 166 -6.75 18.82 -2.69
N PHE A 167 -6.77 17.58 -2.18
CA PHE A 167 -5.69 17.04 -1.36
C PHE A 167 -4.31 17.10 -2.06
N HIS A 168 -4.21 16.68 -3.32
CA HIS A 168 -2.95 16.74 -4.06
C HIS A 168 -2.44 18.16 -4.33
N ARG A 169 -3.34 19.13 -4.45
CA ARG A 169 -2.99 20.53 -4.63
C ARG A 169 -2.41 21.13 -3.35
N ASP A 170 -3.00 20.76 -2.22
CA ASP A 170 -2.69 21.33 -0.90
C ASP A 170 -1.59 20.56 -0.15
N ALA A 171 -1.29 19.32 -0.57
CA ALA A 171 -0.23 18.52 0.01
C ALA A 171 1.13 19.24 -0.06
N PRO A 172 2.00 19.09 0.97
CA PRO A 172 3.31 19.71 0.99
C PRO A 172 4.10 19.38 -0.28
N ALA A 173 4.66 20.42 -0.90
CA ALA A 173 5.55 20.24 -2.04
C ALA A 173 6.95 19.87 -1.54
N ALA A 174 7.57 18.87 -2.19
CA ALA A 174 8.98 18.61 -2.02
C ALA A 174 9.76 19.82 -2.57
N GLY A 175 10.52 20.49 -1.71
CA GLY A 175 11.32 21.65 -2.11
C GLY A 175 12.30 21.30 -3.24
N ASN A 176 12.76 22.32 -3.97
CA ASN A 176 13.68 22.11 -5.11
C ASN A 176 15.00 21.42 -4.72
N ALA A 177 15.42 21.49 -3.46
CA ALA A 177 16.60 20.79 -2.94
C ALA A 177 16.33 19.33 -2.56
N ALA A 178 15.07 18.92 -2.44
CA ALA A 178 14.72 17.56 -2.05
C ALA A 178 15.12 16.55 -3.14
N PRO A 179 15.50 15.31 -2.76
CA PRO A 179 15.94 14.31 -3.73
C PRO A 179 14.77 13.74 -4.56
N TYR A 180 13.53 14.16 -4.32
CA TYR A 180 12.32 13.54 -4.88
C TYR A 180 11.96 14.01 -6.29
N GLY A 181 11.37 13.12 -7.08
CA GLY A 181 10.67 13.44 -8.33
C GLY A 181 11.56 13.85 -9.50
N ASN A 182 12.84 13.49 -9.46
CA ASN A 182 13.76 13.65 -10.59
C ASN A 182 13.87 12.35 -11.40
N ALA A 183 14.15 12.48 -12.70
CA ALA A 183 14.18 11.33 -13.60
C ALA A 183 15.23 10.27 -13.21
N PRO A 184 16.48 10.62 -12.83
CA PRO A 184 17.44 9.62 -12.35
C PRO A 184 16.93 8.80 -11.17
N GLN A 185 16.32 9.43 -10.17
CA GLN A 185 15.75 8.72 -9.02
C GLN A 185 14.59 7.81 -9.43
N VAL A 186 13.65 8.29 -10.24
CA VAL A 186 12.50 7.49 -10.72
C VAL A 186 13.01 6.26 -11.48
N LEU A 187 13.97 6.44 -12.39
CA LEU A 187 14.58 5.34 -13.14
C LEU A 187 15.31 4.34 -12.24
N ALA A 188 16.06 4.80 -11.24
CA ALA A 188 16.73 3.93 -10.29
C ALA A 188 15.72 3.08 -9.49
N GLN A 189 14.61 3.68 -9.05
CA GLN A 189 13.54 2.94 -8.35
C GLN A 189 12.84 1.94 -9.28
N THR A 190 12.56 2.33 -10.53
CA THR A 190 12.00 1.42 -11.52
C THR A 190 12.92 0.22 -11.79
N ALA A 191 14.22 0.45 -11.90
CA ALA A 191 15.21 -0.62 -12.08
C ALA A 191 15.16 -1.63 -10.93
N LEU A 192 15.15 -1.16 -9.67
CA LEU A 192 15.07 -2.03 -8.49
C LEU A 192 13.79 -2.88 -8.46
N VAL A 193 12.67 -2.35 -8.95
CA VAL A 193 11.43 -3.12 -9.08
C VAL A 193 11.56 -4.19 -10.16
N LEU A 194 12.15 -3.86 -11.31
CA LEU A 194 12.37 -4.80 -12.41
C LEU A 194 13.35 -5.92 -12.04
N ASP A 195 14.40 -5.61 -11.27
CA ASP A 195 15.36 -6.61 -10.76
C ASP A 195 14.65 -7.65 -9.88
N GLY A 196 13.63 -7.24 -9.13
CA GLY A 196 12.79 -8.13 -8.33
C GLY A 196 11.89 -9.08 -9.14
N LEU A 197 11.78 -8.89 -10.46
CA LEU A 197 10.91 -9.68 -11.34
C LEU A 197 11.66 -10.75 -12.14
N GLU A 198 12.98 -10.89 -11.97
CA GLU A 198 13.81 -11.83 -12.76
C GLU A 198 13.34 -13.29 -12.65
N SER A 199 12.71 -13.67 -11.54
CA SER A 199 12.14 -15.01 -11.31
C SER A 199 10.65 -15.13 -11.65
N SER A 200 10.02 -14.05 -12.14
CA SER A 200 8.58 -14.01 -12.42
C SER A 200 8.22 -14.64 -13.76
N PRO A 201 7.02 -15.23 -13.90
CA PRO A 201 6.47 -15.60 -15.21
C PRO A 201 6.47 -14.38 -16.14
N GLY A 202 7.17 -14.47 -17.27
CA GLY A 202 7.34 -13.35 -18.21
C GLY A 202 8.69 -12.62 -18.12
N ALA A 203 9.64 -13.12 -17.32
CA ALA A 203 11.00 -12.57 -17.22
C ALA A 203 11.70 -12.35 -18.58
N GLY A 204 11.36 -13.15 -19.60
CA GLY A 204 11.87 -12.97 -20.97
C GLY A 204 11.55 -11.61 -21.62
N ARG A 205 10.55 -10.87 -21.12
CA ARG A 205 10.21 -9.51 -21.59
C ARG A 205 10.90 -8.40 -20.81
N LEU A 206 11.62 -8.72 -19.73
CA LEU A 206 12.27 -7.72 -18.89
C LEU A 206 13.33 -6.89 -19.62
N PRO A 207 14.16 -7.45 -20.53
CA PRO A 207 15.10 -6.63 -21.29
C PRO A 207 14.41 -5.53 -22.10
N ASP A 208 13.33 -5.87 -22.81
CA ASP A 208 12.56 -4.91 -23.61
C ASP A 208 11.87 -3.86 -22.72
N LEU A 209 11.28 -4.30 -21.60
CA LEU A 209 10.64 -3.39 -20.64
C LEU A 209 11.66 -2.44 -20.00
N ARG A 210 12.86 -2.92 -19.67
CA ARG A 210 13.93 -2.08 -19.11
C ARG A 210 14.38 -1.04 -20.13
N ALA A 211 14.65 -1.46 -21.36
CA ALA A 211 15.02 -0.54 -22.45
C ALA A 211 13.93 0.51 -22.70
N TRP A 212 12.65 0.12 -22.65
CA TRP A 212 11.52 1.03 -22.76
C TRP A 212 11.47 2.02 -21.60
N CYS A 213 11.58 1.56 -20.36
CA CYS A 213 11.59 2.42 -19.17
C CYS A 213 12.73 3.45 -19.21
N GLU A 214 13.93 3.04 -19.62
CA GLU A 214 15.09 3.93 -19.78
C GLU A 214 14.89 4.97 -20.89
N ALA A 215 14.33 4.56 -22.04
CA ALA A 215 14.01 5.47 -23.13
C ALA A 215 12.95 6.51 -22.70
N GLU A 216 11.88 6.06 -22.06
CA GLU A 216 10.82 6.94 -21.58
C GLU A 216 11.28 7.86 -20.44
N GLY A 217 12.09 7.37 -19.51
CA GLY A 217 12.64 8.21 -18.45
C GLY A 217 13.54 9.31 -18.98
N ARG A 218 14.34 9.04 -20.03
CA ARG A 218 15.11 10.07 -20.74
C ARG A 218 14.19 11.06 -21.46
N ARG A 219 13.18 10.55 -22.19
CA ARG A 219 12.21 11.38 -22.92
C ARG A 219 11.40 12.29 -21.99
N LEU A 220 11.03 11.80 -20.81
CA LEU A 220 10.23 12.51 -19.80
C LEU A 220 11.07 13.35 -18.83
N ALA A 221 12.40 13.29 -18.88
CA ALA A 221 13.27 14.06 -17.98
C ALA A 221 12.96 15.56 -17.95
N PRO A 222 12.69 16.24 -19.08
CA PRO A 222 12.27 17.65 -19.07
C PRO A 222 10.93 17.87 -18.36
N CYS A 223 10.00 16.91 -18.46
CA CYS A 223 8.70 16.95 -17.79
C CYS A 223 8.84 16.81 -16.28
N PHE A 224 9.64 15.83 -15.80
CA PHE A 224 9.94 15.69 -14.37
C PHE A 224 10.59 16.97 -13.80
N ALA A 225 11.56 17.54 -14.52
CA ALA A 225 12.21 18.78 -14.12
C ALA A 225 11.23 19.97 -14.07
N ALA A 226 10.35 20.11 -15.06
CA ALA A 226 9.32 21.16 -15.07
C ALA A 226 8.34 20.99 -13.91
N ARG A 227 7.86 19.76 -13.66
CA ARG A 227 6.96 19.44 -12.55
C ARG A 227 7.60 19.76 -11.20
N ARG A 228 8.86 19.41 -10.99
CA ARG A 228 9.60 19.73 -9.76
C ARG A 228 9.71 21.24 -9.55
N ARG A 229 10.11 22.01 -10.57
CA ARG A 229 10.19 23.48 -10.47
C ARG A 229 8.86 24.15 -10.15
N GLN A 230 7.76 23.57 -10.62
CA GLN A 230 6.40 24.06 -10.38
C GLN A 230 5.79 23.53 -9.07
N GLY A 231 6.54 22.79 -8.26
CA GLY A 231 6.06 22.26 -6.99
C GLY A 231 5.08 21.10 -7.14
N TRP A 232 5.10 20.35 -8.24
CA TRP A 232 4.20 19.21 -8.48
C TRP A 232 4.71 17.86 -7.95
N VAL A 233 5.83 17.88 -7.22
CA VAL A 233 6.27 16.73 -6.40
C VAL A 233 5.68 16.94 -5.02
N ARG A 234 4.67 16.13 -4.66
CA ARG A 234 3.81 16.34 -3.49
C ARG A 234 3.95 15.18 -2.51
N GLU A 235 3.85 15.44 -1.20
CA GLU A 235 3.80 14.42 -0.14
C GLU A 235 2.41 13.75 -0.07
N GLY A 236 1.98 13.18 -1.19
CA GLY A 236 0.74 12.42 -1.35
C GLY A 236 0.87 10.95 -0.93
N HIS A 237 -0.13 10.14 -1.25
CA HIS A 237 -0.12 8.69 -1.07
C HIS A 237 0.10 8.03 -2.44
N GLY A 238 1.04 7.10 -2.58
CA GLY A 238 1.43 6.55 -3.90
C GLY A 238 0.31 5.83 -4.65
N ASP A 239 -0.68 5.30 -3.93
CA ASP A 239 -1.85 4.64 -4.51
C ASP A 239 -3.06 5.57 -4.73
N LEU A 240 -2.95 6.88 -4.43
CA LEU A 240 -4.04 7.86 -4.57
C LEU A 240 -3.72 8.95 -5.60
#